data_AF-A0A957UBB5-F1
#
_entry.id   AF-A0A957UBB5-F1
#
_cell.length_a   1.000
_cell.length_b   1.000
_cell.length_c   1.000
_cell.angle_alpha   90.00
_cell.angle_beta   90.00
_cell.angle_gamma   90.00
#
_symmetry.space_group_name_H-M   'P 1'
#
loop_
_entity.id
_entity.type
_entity.pdbx_description
1 polymer ?
#
loop_
_entity_poly.entity_id
_entity_poly.type
_entity_poly.pdbx_seq_one_letter_code
_entity_poly.pdbx_strand_id
1 'polypeptide(L)'
;ERAEELGLDDDPDNPYITMEIDAKILDNNAPDDQFEPGLYYLVAMHISSKDIPNWVWATFEHVNNPGRCDYTGCNDSFGYTSPDAAPDGFYANFTAPHVTDDGLIIASPIFARGESYPGGEMSDALQDLYAEMGIGSEPQADPAMPDLESSAWRSYRLKGSQVDFTDAMGRPTMLGNSVTEGGFVLSSSCMACHARASVNGEGEPPLGVFIAQLSEVGYPQSSHQVPDPDWYYSSSDEPALQAVQTDFVWGFLFANPITTTVSTGE
;
A
#
# COMPACT_ATOMS: atom_id res chain seq x y z
N GLU A 1 19.48 -5.22 13.35
CA GLU A 1 19.99 -3.84 13.42
C GLU A 1 19.01 -2.82 12.81
N ARG A 2 18.85 -2.70 11.48
CA ARG A 2 17.96 -1.66 10.92
C ARG A 2 16.45 -1.90 11.12
N ALA A 3 16.00 -3.15 11.19
CA ALA A 3 14.60 -3.47 11.50
C ALA A 3 14.25 -3.08 12.95
N GLU A 4 15.11 -3.46 13.91
CA GLU A 4 14.97 -3.10 15.33
C GLU A 4 14.98 -1.56 15.53
N GLU A 5 15.82 -0.82 14.80
CA GLU A 5 15.80 0.66 14.81
C GLU A 5 14.47 1.27 14.35
N LEU A 6 13.73 0.56 13.49
CA LEU A 6 12.40 0.94 13.02
C LEU A 6 11.28 0.43 13.93
N GLY A 7 11.62 -0.21 15.06
CA GLY A 7 10.66 -0.83 15.98
C GLY A 7 10.06 -2.12 15.44
N LEU A 8 10.71 -2.76 14.47
CA LEU A 8 10.31 -4.06 13.91
C LEU A 8 11.17 -5.14 14.57
N ASP A 9 10.64 -5.72 15.64
CA ASP A 9 11.27 -6.80 16.39
C ASP A 9 10.70 -8.16 15.97
N ASP A 10 11.52 -9.21 16.07
CA ASP A 10 11.07 -10.59 15.86
C ASP A 10 10.06 -10.97 16.95
N ASP A 11 8.83 -11.24 16.54
CA ASP A 11 7.71 -11.58 17.42
C ASP A 11 7.30 -13.04 17.12
N PRO A 12 7.57 -14.00 18.02
CA PRO A 12 7.19 -15.39 17.82
C PRO A 12 5.68 -15.60 17.67
N ASP A 13 4.86 -14.71 18.22
CA ASP A 13 3.40 -14.79 18.12
C ASP A 13 2.89 -14.23 16.78
N ASN A 14 3.66 -13.33 16.16
CA ASN A 14 3.38 -12.73 14.85
C ASN A 14 4.66 -12.65 14.01
N PRO A 15 5.16 -13.79 13.50
CA PRO A 15 6.42 -13.81 12.77
C PRO A 15 6.28 -13.12 11.41
N TYR A 16 7.39 -12.55 10.92
CA TYR A 16 7.46 -11.95 9.59
C TYR A 16 7.76 -13.01 8.52
N ILE A 17 7.24 -12.80 7.32
CA ILE A 17 7.77 -13.47 6.13
C ILE A 17 9.14 -12.88 5.83
N THR A 18 10.14 -13.73 5.61
CA THR A 18 11.51 -13.29 5.32
C THR A 18 11.97 -13.74 3.94
N MET A 19 12.89 -12.98 3.34
CA MET A 19 13.55 -13.32 2.07
C MET A 19 14.97 -12.76 2.05
N GLU A 20 15.91 -13.48 1.46
CA GLU A 20 17.23 -12.93 1.14
C GLU A 20 17.12 -12.11 -0.15
N ILE A 21 17.53 -10.85 -0.08
CA ILE A 21 17.50 -9.92 -1.21
C ILE A 21 18.89 -9.31 -1.36
N ASP A 22 19.42 -9.36 -2.58
CA ASP A 22 20.57 -8.56 -2.99
C ASP A 22 20.13 -7.10 -3.13
N ALA A 23 20.45 -6.28 -2.15
CA ALA A 23 20.06 -4.88 -2.11
C ALA A 23 21.25 -3.96 -2.32
N LYS A 24 20.99 -2.81 -2.94
CA LYS A 24 22.03 -1.81 -3.19
C LYS A 24 22.61 -1.32 -1.86
N ILE A 25 23.94 -1.26 -1.78
CA ILE A 25 24.63 -0.73 -0.61
C ILE A 25 24.33 0.77 -0.50
N LEU A 26 23.67 1.18 0.59
CA LEU A 26 23.25 2.57 0.86
C LEU A 26 24.37 3.40 1.53
N ASP A 27 25.62 3.23 1.12
CA ASP A 27 26.74 4.09 1.50
C ASP A 27 26.93 5.16 0.42
N ASN A 28 26.96 6.45 0.83
CA ASN A 28 27.19 7.59 -0.07
C ASN A 28 28.54 7.54 -0.81
N ASN A 29 29.45 6.64 -0.43
CA ASN A 29 30.73 6.41 -1.10
C ASN A 29 30.79 5.09 -1.89
N ALA A 30 29.77 4.23 -1.80
CA ALA A 30 29.71 3.01 -2.59
C ALA A 30 29.36 3.35 -4.05
N PRO A 31 30.03 2.72 -5.03
CA PRO A 31 29.60 2.75 -6.42
C PRO A 31 28.13 2.34 -6.57
N ASP A 32 27.42 2.97 -7.52
CA ASP A 32 25.98 2.79 -7.73
C ASP A 32 25.55 1.35 -8.09
N ASP A 33 26.50 0.47 -8.40
CA ASP A 33 26.36 -0.90 -8.85
C ASP A 33 26.76 -1.97 -7.81
N GLN A 34 27.02 -1.59 -6.56
CA GLN A 34 27.28 -2.57 -5.50
C GLN A 34 26.01 -3.00 -4.77
N PHE A 35 25.84 -4.31 -4.68
CA PHE A 35 24.76 -4.98 -3.98
C PHE A 35 25.34 -5.95 -2.95
N GLU A 36 24.67 -6.11 -1.82
CA GLU A 36 24.99 -7.11 -0.81
C GLU A 36 23.75 -7.91 -0.43
N PRO A 37 23.88 -9.24 -0.21
CA PRO A 37 22.77 -10.05 0.27
C PRO A 37 22.43 -9.66 1.70
N GLY A 38 21.15 -9.48 1.96
CA GLY A 38 20.62 -9.26 3.30
C GLY A 38 19.31 -10.00 3.49
N LEU A 39 19.01 -10.39 4.72
CA LEU A 39 17.70 -10.92 5.08
C LEU A 39 16.73 -9.75 5.30
N TYR A 40 15.63 -9.72 4.56
CA TYR A 40 14.60 -8.70 4.61
C TYR A 40 13.30 -9.26 5.17
N TYR A 41 12.56 -8.40 5.88
CA TYR A 41 11.22 -8.70 6.39
C TYR A 41 10.17 -8.07 5.49
N LEU A 42 9.17 -8.86 5.10
CA LEU A 42 8.00 -8.32 4.43
C LEU A 42 7.16 -7.56 5.47
N VAL A 43 7.02 -6.25 5.33
CA VAL A 43 6.23 -5.42 6.26
C VAL A 43 4.84 -5.11 5.73
N ALA A 44 4.68 -5.09 4.40
CA ALA A 44 3.47 -4.69 3.73
C ALA A 44 3.41 -5.29 2.34
N MET A 45 2.21 -5.55 1.84
CA MET A 45 2.00 -6.00 0.47
C MET A 45 0.67 -5.51 -0.07
N HIS A 46 0.63 -5.40 -1.38
CA HIS A 46 -0.48 -4.88 -2.12
C HIS A 46 -0.88 -5.94 -3.15
N ILE A 47 -2.16 -6.28 -3.20
CA ILE A 47 -2.72 -7.22 -4.17
C ILE A 47 -3.67 -6.44 -5.07
N SER A 48 -3.47 -6.55 -6.37
CA SER A 48 -4.30 -5.89 -7.37
C SER A 48 -4.75 -6.86 -8.44
N SER A 49 -6.01 -6.77 -8.86
CA SER A 49 -6.56 -7.53 -9.99
C SER A 49 -7.40 -6.64 -10.92
N LYS A 50 -7.50 -7.05 -12.18
CA LYS A 50 -8.33 -6.47 -13.25
C LYS A 50 -9.50 -7.36 -13.65
N ASP A 51 -9.94 -8.24 -12.76
CA ASP A 51 -11.05 -9.16 -13.02
C ASP A 51 -12.42 -8.47 -13.10
N ILE A 52 -12.52 -7.18 -12.70
CA ILE A 52 -13.72 -6.35 -12.84
C ILE A 52 -13.39 -5.10 -13.70
N PRO A 53 -14.39 -4.28 -14.13
CA PRO A 53 -14.12 -3.11 -14.97
C PRO A 53 -13.19 -2.09 -14.32
N ASN A 54 -13.36 -1.89 -13.01
CA ASN A 54 -12.41 -1.17 -12.17
C ASN A 54 -11.31 -2.12 -11.67
N TRP A 55 -10.36 -1.61 -10.90
CA TRP A 55 -9.43 -2.48 -10.20
C TRP A 55 -10.08 -3.09 -8.97
N VAL A 56 -9.71 -4.33 -8.64
CA VAL A 56 -9.72 -4.78 -7.25
C VAL A 56 -8.36 -4.45 -6.67
N TRP A 57 -8.37 -3.77 -5.53
CA TRP A 57 -7.18 -3.38 -4.81
C TRP A 57 -7.33 -3.79 -3.34
N ALA A 58 -6.30 -4.41 -2.79
CA ALA A 58 -6.28 -4.85 -1.40
C ALA A 58 -4.90 -4.59 -0.81
N THR A 59 -4.83 -4.02 0.38
CA THR A 59 -3.56 -3.73 1.06
C THR A 59 -3.47 -4.46 2.38
N PHE A 60 -2.39 -5.20 2.57
CA PHE A 60 -2.07 -5.95 3.77
C PHE A 60 -0.88 -5.31 4.46
N GLU A 61 -0.95 -5.28 5.78
CA GLU A 61 0.16 -4.85 6.63
C GLU A 61 0.38 -5.87 7.74
N HIS A 62 1.63 -6.03 8.14
CA HIS A 62 1.97 -6.79 9.33
C HIS A 62 1.32 -6.15 10.56
N VAL A 63 0.81 -6.96 11.50
CA VAL A 63 0.10 -6.44 12.69
C VAL A 63 0.99 -5.56 13.57
N ASN A 64 2.30 -5.81 13.58
CA ASN A 64 3.26 -5.07 14.40
C ASN A 64 3.82 -3.81 13.71
N ASN A 65 3.37 -3.46 12.50
CA ASN A 65 3.82 -2.23 11.86
C ASN A 65 3.43 -1.00 12.71
N PRO A 66 4.41 -0.16 13.12
CA PRO A 66 4.12 1.08 13.81
C PRO A 66 3.28 2.00 12.93
N GLY A 67 2.22 2.59 13.48
CA GLY A 67 1.38 3.52 12.74
C GLY A 67 0.49 2.88 11.66
N ARG A 68 0.31 1.54 11.66
CA ARG A 68 -0.47 0.85 10.62
C ARG A 68 -1.88 1.40 10.40
N CYS A 69 -2.51 1.95 11.44
CA CYS A 69 -3.86 2.55 11.35
C CYS A 69 -3.86 4.06 11.56
N ASP A 70 -2.73 4.73 11.40
CA ASP A 70 -2.66 6.20 11.49
C ASP A 70 -3.54 6.85 10.40
N TYR A 71 -4.05 8.04 10.71
CA TYR A 71 -4.78 8.95 9.81
C TYR A 71 -6.18 8.49 9.36
N THR A 72 -6.26 7.44 8.53
CA THR A 72 -7.51 6.97 7.91
C THR A 72 -8.14 5.81 8.67
N GLY A 73 -7.42 5.24 9.64
CA GLY A 73 -7.79 4.01 10.31
C GLY A 73 -7.52 2.79 9.44
N CYS A 74 -7.82 1.61 10.00
CA CYS A 74 -7.90 0.36 9.26
C CYS A 74 -9.37 -0.05 9.20
N ASN A 75 -9.87 -0.40 8.02
CA ASN A 75 -11.30 -0.66 7.81
C ASN A 75 -11.51 -1.78 6.79
N ASP A 76 -11.67 -3.01 7.26
CA ASP A 76 -11.99 -4.13 6.37
C ASP A 76 -12.73 -5.25 7.09
N SER A 77 -13.95 -5.54 6.66
CA SER A 77 -14.81 -6.58 7.27
C SER A 77 -14.43 -8.01 6.89
N PHE A 78 -13.60 -8.21 5.86
CA PHE A 78 -13.10 -9.51 5.48
C PHE A 78 -11.76 -9.82 6.17
N GLY A 79 -10.94 -8.80 6.43
CA GLY A 79 -9.61 -8.97 7.01
C GLY A 79 -9.59 -9.46 8.44
N TYR A 80 -10.33 -8.78 9.32
CA TYR A 80 -10.13 -8.92 10.76
C TYR A 80 -11.29 -8.35 11.58
N THR A 81 -11.32 -8.75 12.85
CA THR A 81 -12.17 -8.16 13.89
C THR A 81 -11.33 -7.19 14.71
N SER A 82 -11.71 -5.91 14.66
CA SER A 82 -11.11 -4.84 15.44
C SER A 82 -11.40 -5.02 16.94
N PRO A 83 -10.40 -4.79 17.81
CA PRO A 83 -10.58 -4.79 19.27
C PRO A 83 -11.32 -3.54 19.78
N ASP A 84 -11.49 -2.52 18.93
CA ASP A 84 -12.13 -1.26 19.31
C ASP A 84 -13.62 -1.47 19.62
N ALA A 85 -14.12 -0.72 20.61
CA ALA A 85 -15.52 -0.79 20.98
C ALA A 85 -16.42 -0.27 19.84
N ALA A 86 -17.27 -1.13 19.31
CA ALA A 86 -18.34 -0.77 18.39
C ALA A 86 -19.70 -0.78 19.12
N PRO A 87 -20.64 0.13 18.78
CA PRO A 87 -22.01 0.07 19.30
C PRO A 87 -22.71 -1.23 18.90
N ASP A 88 -23.68 -1.67 19.70
CA ASP A 88 -24.47 -2.88 19.42
C ASP A 88 -25.11 -2.81 18.02
N GLY A 89 -24.90 -3.86 17.22
CA GLY A 89 -25.42 -3.96 15.85
C GLY A 89 -24.57 -3.31 14.77
N PHE A 90 -23.43 -2.72 15.13
CA PHE A 90 -22.44 -2.23 14.16
C PHE A 90 -21.34 -3.28 13.91
N TYR A 91 -20.70 -3.19 12.75
CA TYR A 91 -19.56 -4.05 12.42
C TYR A 91 -18.34 -3.68 13.27
N ALA A 92 -17.60 -4.70 13.71
CA ALA A 92 -16.37 -4.55 14.48
C ALA A 92 -15.14 -4.68 13.56
N ASN A 93 -15.11 -3.93 12.46
CA ASN A 93 -14.07 -4.05 11.43
C ASN A 93 -13.26 -2.77 11.23
N PHE A 94 -13.48 -1.77 12.08
CA PHE A 94 -12.80 -0.49 12.05
C PHE A 94 -11.89 -0.33 13.27
N THR A 95 -10.61 -0.10 13.02
CA THR A 95 -9.65 0.35 14.05
C THR A 95 -9.42 1.83 13.84
N ALA A 96 -9.81 2.62 14.84
CA ALA A 96 -9.70 4.07 14.78
C ALA A 96 -8.23 4.52 14.95
N PRO A 97 -7.81 5.60 14.26
CA PRO A 97 -6.52 6.23 14.54
C PRO A 97 -6.42 6.64 16.01
N HIS A 98 -5.25 6.44 16.61
CA HIS A 98 -4.98 7.01 17.92
C HIS A 98 -4.95 8.55 17.84
N VAL A 99 -5.44 9.19 18.90
CA VAL A 99 -5.46 10.65 19.03
C VAL A 99 -4.90 11.07 20.38
N THR A 100 -4.27 12.24 20.39
CA THR A 100 -3.76 12.91 21.58
C THR A 100 -4.18 14.38 21.57
N ASP A 101 -3.89 15.09 22.64
CA ASP A 101 -4.21 16.51 22.84
C ASP A 101 -3.16 17.41 22.18
N ASP A 102 -3.60 18.50 21.54
CA ASP A 102 -2.69 19.48 20.93
C ASP A 102 -2.00 20.42 21.93
N GLY A 103 -2.34 20.33 23.22
CA GLY A 103 -1.76 21.11 24.30
C GLY A 103 -2.21 22.58 24.33
N LEU A 104 -3.24 22.94 23.56
CA LEU A 104 -3.76 24.30 23.51
C LEU A 104 -4.76 24.56 24.65
N ILE A 105 -5.00 25.85 24.95
CA ILE A 105 -5.97 26.28 25.97
C ILE A 105 -7.38 25.73 25.68
N ILE A 106 -7.73 25.70 24.39
CA ILE A 106 -8.91 25.02 23.89
C ILE A 106 -8.36 23.84 23.08
N ALA A 107 -8.29 22.70 23.75
CA ALA A 107 -7.73 21.49 23.18
C ALA A 107 -8.50 21.03 21.93
N SER A 108 -7.76 20.62 20.92
CA SER A 108 -8.27 19.88 19.76
C SER A 108 -7.57 18.52 19.67
N PRO A 109 -8.29 17.46 19.23
CA PRO A 109 -7.65 16.17 19.00
C PRO A 109 -6.73 16.24 17.79
N ILE A 110 -5.52 15.70 17.94
CA ILE A 110 -4.55 15.49 16.87
C ILE A 110 -4.16 14.00 16.83
N PHE A 111 -3.67 13.51 15.68
CA PHE A 111 -3.24 12.12 15.58
C PHE A 111 -2.01 11.84 16.46
N ALA A 112 -2.08 10.77 17.26
CA ALA A 112 -0.91 10.15 17.87
C ALA A 112 -0.36 9.14 16.85
N ARG A 113 0.88 9.34 16.40
CA ARG A 113 1.44 8.67 15.23
C ARG A 113 2.57 7.72 15.59
N GLY A 114 2.71 6.66 14.80
CA GLY A 114 3.78 5.67 14.96
C GLY A 114 3.62 4.78 16.20
N GLU A 115 2.42 4.76 16.80
CA GLU A 115 2.11 3.85 17.91
C GLU A 115 1.74 2.46 17.39
N SER A 116 1.80 1.47 18.29
CA SER A 116 1.29 0.13 18.00
C SER A 116 -0.23 0.10 18.09
N TYR A 117 -0.85 -0.71 17.23
CA TYR A 117 -2.27 -0.99 17.25
C TYR A 117 -2.45 -2.49 17.53
N PRO A 118 -3.43 -2.91 18.34
CA PRO A 118 -3.65 -4.34 18.49
C PRO A 118 -4.08 -4.92 17.12
N GLY A 119 -3.46 -6.04 16.73
CA GLY A 119 -3.63 -6.62 15.40
C GLY A 119 -5.05 -7.12 15.08
N GLY A 120 -5.87 -7.32 16.12
CA GLY A 120 -7.19 -7.93 16.01
C GLY A 120 -7.13 -9.40 15.61
N GLU A 121 -8.27 -10.07 15.77
CA GLU A 121 -8.39 -11.48 15.35
C GLU A 121 -8.64 -11.54 13.84
N MET A 122 -7.96 -12.45 13.15
CA MET A 122 -8.24 -12.73 11.75
C MET A 122 -9.70 -13.19 11.62
N SER A 123 -10.45 -12.66 10.65
CA SER A 123 -11.84 -13.07 10.48
C SER A 123 -11.94 -14.56 10.12
N ASP A 124 -13.04 -15.21 10.47
CA ASP A 124 -13.29 -16.61 10.07
C ASP A 124 -13.20 -16.79 8.55
N ALA A 125 -13.71 -15.81 7.78
CA ALA A 125 -13.71 -15.86 6.33
C ALA A 125 -12.29 -15.83 5.73
N LEU A 126 -11.38 -15.04 6.31
CA LEU A 126 -9.98 -15.01 5.86
C LEU A 126 -9.23 -16.27 6.32
N GLN A 127 -9.52 -16.77 7.53
CA GLN A 127 -8.96 -18.03 8.01
C GLN A 127 -9.35 -19.22 7.13
N ASP A 128 -10.62 -19.30 6.73
CA ASP A 128 -11.15 -20.32 5.83
C ASP A 128 -10.50 -20.25 4.45
N LEU A 129 -10.38 -19.03 3.89
CA LEU A 129 -9.67 -18.82 2.63
C LEU A 129 -8.21 -19.30 2.72
N TYR A 130 -7.50 -18.94 3.79
CA TYR A 130 -6.11 -19.38 3.97
C TYR A 130 -6.03 -20.90 4.09
N ALA A 131 -6.95 -21.53 4.83
CA ALA A 131 -6.98 -22.99 4.95
C ALA A 131 -7.25 -23.68 3.60
N GLU A 132 -8.21 -23.18 2.80
CA GLU A 132 -8.53 -23.71 1.48
C GLU A 132 -7.35 -23.59 0.51
N MET A 133 -6.62 -22.49 0.59
CA MET A 133 -5.47 -22.20 -0.27
C MET A 133 -4.15 -22.82 0.21
N GLY A 134 -4.12 -23.46 1.38
CA GLY A 134 -2.91 -24.01 1.98
C GLY A 134 -1.93 -22.94 2.48
N ILE A 135 -2.44 -21.77 2.88
CA ILE A 135 -1.64 -20.63 3.36
C ILE A 135 -1.48 -20.70 4.88
N GLY A 136 -0.24 -20.60 5.33
CA GLY A 136 0.09 -20.36 6.72
C GLY A 136 -0.16 -21.53 7.68
N SER A 137 0.06 -22.76 7.23
CA SER A 137 -0.09 -23.97 8.05
C SER A 137 1.17 -24.38 8.83
N GLU A 138 2.36 -24.01 8.38
CA GLU A 138 3.65 -24.50 8.91
C GLU A 138 4.65 -23.35 9.08
N PRO A 139 5.66 -23.42 9.96
CA PRO A 139 6.71 -22.40 10.00
C PRO A 139 7.45 -22.29 8.66
N GLN A 140 7.94 -21.10 8.30
CA GLN A 140 8.76 -20.90 7.10
C GLN A 140 9.95 -21.86 7.10
N ALA A 141 10.13 -22.61 6.02
CA ALA A 141 11.12 -23.67 5.94
C ALA A 141 12.53 -23.12 5.66
N ASP A 142 12.63 -22.11 4.80
CA ASP A 142 13.88 -21.45 4.43
C ASP A 142 13.73 -19.93 4.60
N PRO A 143 14.43 -19.28 5.56
CA PRO A 143 14.38 -17.84 5.74
C PRO A 143 14.79 -17.03 4.49
N ALA A 144 15.58 -17.62 3.59
CA ALA A 144 16.03 -16.95 2.37
C ALA A 144 14.93 -16.84 1.30
N MET A 145 13.85 -17.63 1.39
CA MET A 145 12.76 -17.64 0.41
C MET A 145 11.39 -17.81 1.07
N PRO A 146 10.39 -16.99 0.72
CA PRO A 146 9.05 -17.19 1.22
C PRO A 146 8.44 -18.47 0.63
N ASP A 147 7.75 -19.23 1.45
CA ASP A 147 6.92 -20.36 1.05
C ASP A 147 5.45 -20.08 1.37
N LEU A 148 4.53 -20.77 0.66
CA LEU A 148 3.09 -20.55 0.76
C LEU A 148 2.56 -20.97 2.15
N GLU A 149 3.12 -22.05 2.67
CA GLU A 149 2.72 -22.71 3.89
C GLU A 149 3.14 -21.92 5.14
N SER A 150 4.06 -20.95 5.03
CA SER A 150 4.59 -20.16 6.14
C SER A 150 3.51 -19.51 7.00
N SER A 151 3.42 -19.93 8.26
CA SER A 151 2.47 -19.42 9.26
C SER A 151 2.61 -17.92 9.49
N ALA A 152 3.75 -17.32 9.13
CA ALA A 152 3.95 -15.88 9.12
C ALA A 152 2.97 -15.12 8.22
N TRP A 153 2.41 -15.74 7.17
CA TRP A 153 1.31 -15.12 6.40
C TRP A 153 0.11 -14.75 7.29
N ARG A 154 -0.08 -15.46 8.41
CA ARG A 154 -1.12 -15.16 9.39
C ARG A 154 -0.80 -13.98 10.31
N SER A 155 0.35 -13.34 10.16
CA SER A 155 0.70 -12.10 10.86
C SER A 155 0.29 -10.83 10.09
N TYR A 156 -0.23 -10.99 8.87
CA TYR A 156 -0.67 -9.88 8.03
C TYR A 156 -2.19 -9.74 8.10
N ARG A 157 -2.67 -8.51 8.15
CA ARG A 157 -4.11 -8.21 8.14
C ARG A 157 -4.43 -7.35 6.94
N LEU A 158 -5.52 -7.68 6.26
CA LEU A 158 -6.11 -6.81 5.26
C LEU A 158 -6.54 -5.53 5.97
N LYS A 159 -5.88 -4.42 5.64
CA LYS A 159 -6.15 -3.10 6.20
C LYS A 159 -7.34 -2.43 5.52
N GLY A 160 -7.56 -2.76 4.25
CA GLY A 160 -8.67 -2.27 3.45
C GLY A 160 -8.60 -2.79 2.02
N SER A 161 -9.74 -2.71 1.36
CA SER A 161 -9.91 -3.02 -0.05
C SER A 161 -10.60 -1.87 -0.77
N GLN A 162 -10.31 -1.73 -2.06
CA GLN A 162 -10.86 -0.70 -2.93
C GLN A 162 -11.29 -1.33 -4.26
N VAL A 163 -12.53 -1.09 -4.64
CA VAL A 163 -13.08 -1.45 -5.96
C VAL A 163 -13.69 -0.26 -6.70
N ASP A 164 -13.84 0.87 -5.99
CA ASP A 164 -14.44 2.11 -6.47
C ASP A 164 -13.64 3.32 -5.98
N PHE A 165 -13.69 4.39 -6.77
CA PHE A 165 -13.03 5.67 -6.45
C PHE A 165 -13.75 6.46 -5.36
N THR A 166 -15.03 6.18 -5.11
CA THR A 166 -15.85 6.86 -4.11
C THR A 166 -16.69 5.87 -3.33
N ASP A 167 -17.03 6.23 -2.10
CA ASP A 167 -18.02 5.50 -1.32
C ASP A 167 -19.47 5.82 -1.75
N ALA A 168 -20.44 5.16 -1.10
CA ALA A 168 -21.86 5.35 -1.37
C ALA A 168 -22.40 6.78 -1.09
N MET A 169 -21.62 7.62 -0.40
CA MET A 169 -21.94 9.03 -0.14
C MET A 169 -21.25 9.98 -1.13
N GLY A 170 -20.50 9.45 -2.10
CA GLY A 170 -19.75 10.23 -3.07
C GLY A 170 -18.46 10.83 -2.50
N ARG A 171 -18.00 10.37 -1.32
CA ARG A 171 -16.71 10.77 -0.77
C ARG A 171 -15.62 9.96 -1.45
N PRO A 172 -14.45 10.55 -1.75
CA PRO A 172 -13.34 9.79 -2.30
C PRO A 172 -12.91 8.67 -1.34
N THR A 173 -12.70 7.48 -1.88
CA THR A 173 -12.28 6.32 -1.08
C THR A 173 -10.80 6.44 -0.78
N MET A 174 -10.46 6.67 0.48
CA MET A 174 -9.09 6.74 0.96
C MET A 174 -8.62 5.36 1.39
N LEU A 175 -7.50 4.91 0.83
CA LEU A 175 -6.83 3.67 1.20
C LEU A 175 -5.34 3.81 0.89
N GLY A 176 -4.53 3.83 1.95
CA GLY A 176 -3.08 3.85 1.85
C GLY A 176 -2.45 2.88 2.84
N ASN A 177 -1.25 2.42 2.51
CA ASN A 177 -0.39 1.62 3.35
C ASN A 177 0.59 2.52 4.10
N SER A 178 0.81 2.23 5.38
CA SER A 178 1.64 3.06 6.26
C SER A 178 3.12 3.08 5.83
N VAL A 179 3.56 2.02 5.16
CA VAL A 179 4.95 1.86 4.70
C VAL A 179 5.10 2.38 3.27
N THR A 180 4.32 1.86 2.33
CA THR A 180 4.48 2.17 0.89
C THR A 180 4.10 3.62 0.57
N GLU A 181 3.08 4.16 1.24
CA GLU A 181 2.67 5.57 1.08
C GLU A 181 3.11 6.46 2.25
N GLY A 182 4.17 6.06 2.97
CA GLY A 182 4.76 6.83 4.05
C GLY A 182 5.02 8.28 3.65
N GLY A 183 4.46 9.21 4.43
CA GLY A 183 4.54 10.66 4.17
C GLY A 183 3.33 11.25 3.42
N PHE A 184 2.55 10.44 2.70
CA PHE A 184 1.38 10.92 1.95
C PHE A 184 0.10 10.09 2.12
N VAL A 185 0.07 9.16 3.08
CA VAL A 185 -1.09 8.31 3.46
C VAL A 185 -2.43 9.08 3.52
N LEU A 186 -2.43 10.30 4.06
CA LEU A 186 -3.62 11.17 4.16
C LEU A 186 -4.25 11.57 2.82
N SER A 187 -3.50 11.40 1.73
CA SER A 187 -3.91 11.68 0.36
C SER A 187 -3.92 10.42 -0.51
N SER A 188 -3.79 9.24 0.09
CA SER A 188 -3.61 7.98 -0.63
C SER A 188 -4.92 7.32 -1.02
N SER A 189 -5.01 6.99 -2.30
CA SER A 189 -5.92 5.98 -2.83
C SER A 189 -5.15 5.23 -3.91
N CYS A 190 -5.02 3.92 -3.74
CA CYS A 190 -4.29 3.09 -4.68
C CYS A 190 -4.90 3.21 -6.09
N MET A 191 -6.22 3.03 -6.24
CA MET A 191 -6.85 3.11 -7.55
C MET A 191 -6.74 4.48 -8.21
N ALA A 192 -6.97 5.57 -7.46
CA ALA A 192 -6.93 6.93 -8.00
C ALA A 192 -5.50 7.38 -8.35
N CYS A 193 -4.51 6.96 -7.58
CA CYS A 193 -3.10 7.21 -7.87
C CYS A 193 -2.68 6.46 -9.14
N HIS A 194 -3.02 5.17 -9.22
CA HIS A 194 -2.72 4.34 -10.39
C HIS A 194 -3.53 4.72 -11.64
N ALA A 195 -4.66 5.43 -11.50
CA ALA A 195 -5.39 5.93 -12.66
C ALA A 195 -4.58 6.90 -13.52
N ARG A 196 -3.59 7.59 -12.92
CA ARG A 196 -2.71 8.53 -13.63
C ARG A 196 -1.65 7.84 -14.46
N ALA A 197 -1.35 6.56 -14.20
CA ALA A 197 -0.42 5.78 -14.98
C ALA A 197 -0.92 5.69 -16.42
N SER A 198 -0.25 6.38 -17.32
CA SER A 198 -0.66 6.49 -18.72
C SER A 198 0.55 6.77 -19.61
N VAL A 199 0.41 6.54 -20.90
CA VAL A 199 1.41 6.86 -21.92
C VAL A 199 0.78 7.70 -23.02
N ASN A 200 1.47 8.74 -23.45
CA ASN A 200 1.04 9.59 -24.56
C ASN A 200 1.48 9.00 -25.92
N GLY A 201 1.18 9.72 -27.01
CA GLY A 201 1.57 9.31 -28.37
C GLY A 201 3.08 9.22 -28.64
N GLU A 202 3.91 9.74 -27.74
CA GLU A 202 5.38 9.68 -27.78
C GLU A 202 5.95 8.54 -26.92
N GLY A 203 5.08 7.79 -26.22
CA GLY A 203 5.49 6.75 -25.28
C GLY A 203 5.90 7.29 -23.90
N GLU A 204 5.70 8.58 -23.65
CA GLU A 204 6.09 9.24 -22.40
C GLU A 204 4.91 9.31 -21.41
N PRO A 205 5.17 9.24 -20.09
CA PRO A 205 4.13 9.42 -19.08
C PRO A 205 3.75 10.90 -18.95
N PRO A 206 2.52 11.32 -19.34
CA PRO A 206 2.15 12.73 -19.33
C PRO A 206 1.77 13.26 -17.94
N LEU A 207 1.52 12.35 -16.99
CA LEU A 207 1.16 12.65 -15.61
C LEU A 207 2.21 12.07 -14.67
N GLY A 208 2.52 12.78 -13.58
CA GLY A 208 3.33 12.26 -12.48
C GLY A 208 2.49 11.49 -11.44
N VAL A 209 3.19 10.71 -10.60
CA VAL A 209 2.61 10.00 -9.44
C VAL A 209 1.89 10.98 -8.50
N PHE A 210 2.53 12.10 -8.21
CA PHE A 210 2.00 13.15 -7.34
C PHE A 210 1.29 14.25 -8.12
N ILE A 211 0.35 14.92 -7.46
CA ILE A 211 -0.26 16.15 -7.94
C ILE A 211 0.58 17.36 -7.52
N ALA A 212 0.36 18.51 -8.16
CA ALA A 212 1.05 19.76 -7.85
C ALA A 212 0.52 20.43 -6.56
N GLN A 213 0.40 19.64 -5.49
CA GLN A 213 -0.04 20.08 -4.15
C GLN A 213 0.83 19.43 -3.09
N LEU A 214 1.10 20.19 -2.03
CA LEU A 214 1.83 19.72 -0.86
C LEU A 214 0.88 19.65 0.34
N SER A 215 1.10 18.68 1.21
CA SER A 215 0.47 18.61 2.52
C SER A 215 0.96 19.73 3.44
N GLU A 216 0.30 19.89 4.58
CA GLU A 216 0.62 20.87 5.62
C GLU A 216 2.04 20.71 6.18
N VAL A 217 2.63 19.52 6.03
CA VAL A 217 4.00 19.20 6.45
C VAL A 217 4.99 19.15 5.27
N GLY A 218 4.54 19.48 4.05
CA GLY A 218 5.39 19.63 2.87
C GLY A 218 5.60 18.38 2.02
N TYR A 219 4.88 17.28 2.28
CA TYR A 219 4.94 16.10 1.41
C TYR A 219 4.07 16.31 0.16
N PRO A 220 4.53 15.87 -1.03
CA PRO A 220 3.68 15.78 -2.22
C PRO A 220 2.44 14.93 -1.95
N GLN A 221 1.29 15.35 -2.48
CA GLN A 221 0.06 14.58 -2.37
C GLN A 221 -0.15 13.68 -3.59
N SER A 222 -0.73 12.50 -3.37
CA SER A 222 -1.21 11.65 -4.47
C SER A 222 -2.61 12.05 -4.91
N SER A 223 -3.02 11.59 -6.09
CA SER A 223 -4.41 11.70 -6.49
C SER A 223 -5.26 10.69 -5.74
N HIS A 224 -6.33 11.17 -5.11
CA HIS A 224 -7.31 10.35 -4.42
C HIS A 224 -8.75 10.61 -4.87
N GLN A 225 -8.92 11.36 -5.95
CA GLN A 225 -10.24 11.68 -6.53
C GLN A 225 -10.62 10.68 -7.63
N VAL A 226 -11.86 10.77 -8.10
CA VAL A 226 -12.28 10.13 -9.35
C VAL A 226 -11.36 10.61 -10.49
N PRO A 227 -10.94 9.73 -11.43
CA PRO A 227 -10.10 10.12 -12.54
C PRO A 227 -10.73 11.24 -13.38
N ASP A 228 -9.91 12.22 -13.74
CA ASP A 228 -10.32 13.31 -14.62
C ASP A 228 -10.31 12.84 -16.09
N PRO A 229 -11.42 12.89 -16.83
CA PRO A 229 -11.45 12.53 -18.24
C PRO A 229 -10.42 13.30 -19.10
N ASP A 230 -10.06 14.52 -18.69
CA ASP A 230 -9.12 15.37 -19.42
C ASP A 230 -7.67 14.86 -19.36
N TRP A 231 -7.38 13.89 -18.49
CA TRP A 231 -6.12 13.15 -18.49
C TRP A 231 -5.95 12.27 -19.74
N TYR A 232 -7.07 11.81 -20.31
CA TYR A 232 -7.06 10.84 -21.40
C TYR A 232 -7.53 11.45 -22.72
N TYR A 233 -8.45 12.41 -22.69
CA TYR A 233 -9.03 13.02 -23.89
C TYR A 233 -9.06 14.55 -23.76
N SER A 234 -8.85 15.28 -24.86
CA SER A 234 -9.12 16.71 -24.85
C SER A 234 -10.61 16.99 -24.88
N SER A 235 -11.09 17.90 -24.02
CA SER A 235 -12.47 18.38 -23.98
C SER A 235 -12.74 19.49 -25.03
N SER A 236 -12.27 19.32 -26.26
CA SER A 236 -12.51 20.24 -27.39
C SER A 236 -13.68 19.79 -28.27
N ASP A 237 -14.19 20.67 -29.14
CA ASP A 237 -15.25 20.34 -30.13
C ASP A 237 -14.91 19.10 -30.96
N GLU A 238 -13.61 18.89 -31.22
CA GLU A 238 -13.05 17.65 -31.74
C GLU A 238 -12.23 16.98 -30.62
N PRO A 239 -12.77 15.97 -29.92
CA PRO A 239 -12.05 15.29 -28.85
C PRO A 239 -10.91 14.45 -29.41
N ALA A 240 -9.72 14.54 -28.79
CA ALA A 240 -8.53 13.80 -29.20
C ALA A 240 -7.93 13.05 -28.01
N LEU A 241 -7.53 11.79 -28.24
CA LEU A 241 -6.82 10.97 -27.25
C LEU A 241 -5.47 11.61 -26.92
N GLN A 242 -5.27 11.97 -25.66
CA GLN A 242 -4.03 12.53 -25.11
C GLN A 242 -3.12 11.42 -24.56
N ALA A 243 -3.71 10.48 -23.84
CA ALA A 243 -2.98 9.42 -23.15
C ALA A 243 -3.83 8.15 -23.02
N VAL A 244 -3.19 7.00 -23.17
CA VAL A 244 -3.81 5.71 -22.87
C VAL A 244 -3.44 5.33 -21.46
N GLN A 245 -4.45 5.10 -20.61
CA GLN A 245 -4.22 4.56 -19.27
C GLN A 245 -3.54 3.19 -19.39
N THR A 246 -2.51 3.01 -18.57
CA THR A 246 -1.75 1.77 -18.46
C THR A 246 -1.88 1.26 -17.05
N ASP A 247 -1.99 -0.05 -16.91
CA ASP A 247 -2.31 -0.60 -15.61
C ASP A 247 -1.12 -0.61 -14.62
N PHE A 248 0.11 -0.71 -15.13
CA PHE A 248 1.30 -0.92 -14.30
C PHE A 248 2.50 -0.02 -14.62
N VAL A 249 2.33 1.11 -15.35
CA VAL A 249 3.49 1.94 -15.78
C VAL A 249 4.43 2.34 -14.64
N TRP A 250 3.92 2.54 -13.42
CA TRP A 250 4.76 2.84 -12.27
C TRP A 250 5.73 1.74 -11.86
N GLY A 251 5.38 0.46 -12.09
CA GLY A 251 6.28 -0.68 -11.88
C GLY A 251 7.46 -0.71 -12.85
N PHE A 252 7.40 0.05 -13.95
CA PHE A 252 8.47 0.15 -14.95
C PHE A 252 9.38 1.36 -14.76
N LEU A 253 9.09 2.27 -13.82
CA LEU A 253 9.92 3.47 -13.57
C LEU A 253 11.39 3.13 -13.23
N PHE A 254 11.63 1.90 -12.75
CA PHE A 254 12.96 1.39 -12.39
C PHE A 254 13.33 0.11 -13.15
N ALA A 255 12.52 -0.32 -14.11
CA ALA A 255 12.81 -1.52 -14.88
C ALA A 255 13.86 -1.21 -15.95
N ASN A 256 15.01 -1.88 -15.88
CA ASN A 256 15.99 -1.86 -16.97
C ASN A 256 15.57 -2.84 -18.08
N PRO A 257 15.66 -2.46 -19.36
CA PRO A 257 15.38 -3.37 -20.45
C PRO A 257 16.37 -4.55 -20.43
N ILE A 258 15.84 -5.78 -20.48
CA ILE A 258 16.65 -7.00 -20.53
C ILE A 258 17.39 -7.11 -21.89
N THR A 259 16.90 -6.43 -22.94
CA THR A 259 17.55 -6.38 -24.25
C THR A 259 17.49 -4.95 -24.83
N THR A 260 18.64 -4.38 -25.18
CA THR A 260 18.78 -3.02 -25.74
C THR A 260 18.85 -2.99 -27.27
N THR A 261 18.72 -4.13 -27.95
CA THR A 261 18.81 -4.19 -29.41
C THR A 261 17.43 -4.07 -30.05
N VAL A 262 16.94 -2.85 -30.18
CA VAL A 262 15.99 -2.54 -31.27
C VAL A 262 16.83 -2.43 -32.54
N SER A 263 16.80 -3.48 -33.37
CA SER A 263 17.26 -3.38 -34.74
C SER A 263 16.41 -2.32 -35.45
N THR A 264 16.97 -1.15 -35.70
CA THR A 264 16.41 -0.22 -36.68
C THR A 264 16.45 -0.91 -38.04
N GLY A 265 15.32 -1.50 -38.43
CA GLY A 265 15.13 -1.98 -39.79
C GLY A 265 14.98 -0.78 -40.73
N GLU A 266 15.85 -0.72 -41.73
CA GLU A 266 15.66 0.04 -42.96
C GLU A 266 14.47 -0.48 -43.79
#